data_AF-A0A536JTP8-F1
#
_entry.id   AF-A0A536JTP8-F1
#
_cell.length_a   1.000
_cell.length_b   1.000
_cell.length_c   1.000
_cell.angle_alpha   90.00
_cell.angle_beta   90.00
_cell.angle_gamma   90.00
#
_symmetry.space_group_name_H-M   'P 1'
#
loop_
_entity.id
_entity.type
_entity.pdbx_description
1 polymer ?
#
loop_
_entity_poly.entity_id
_entity_poly.type
_entity_poly.pdbx_seq_one_letter_code
_entity_poly.pdbx_strand_id
1 'polypeptide(L)'
;MTARTAASFLGELAFSASVAGLALVAFVALVNRGMPGAWLVGLGSLLNAAVTLINGGMPVDPGALAISGKAAPSDGLHVILGPATRLPFLADVLLIPVLNNIYSVGDVVLAIGGFWMVFRLVRSR
;
A
#
# COMPACT_ATOMS: atom_id res chain seq x y z
N MET A 1 -24.76 -13.96 -17.69
CA MET A 1 -23.85 -12.91 -18.20
C MET A 1 -23.68 -11.72 -17.23
N THR A 2 -24.45 -11.64 -16.13
CA THR A 2 -24.51 -10.45 -15.24
C THR A 2 -23.47 -10.43 -14.11
N ALA A 3 -23.15 -11.58 -13.51
CA ALA A 3 -22.25 -11.65 -12.34
C ALA A 3 -20.79 -11.28 -12.66
N ARG A 4 -20.28 -11.68 -13.84
CA ARG A 4 -18.89 -11.43 -14.25
C ARG A 4 -18.60 -9.95 -14.50
N THR A 5 -19.56 -9.25 -15.11
CA THR A 5 -19.48 -7.81 -15.38
C THR A 5 -19.60 -6.98 -14.10
N ALA A 6 -20.43 -7.42 -13.15
CA ALA A 6 -20.51 -6.79 -11.84
C ALA A 6 -19.19 -6.93 -11.07
N ALA A 7 -18.56 -8.12 -11.09
CA ALA A 7 -17.28 -8.36 -10.42
C ALA A 7 -16.15 -7.49 -11.00
N SER A 8 -16.06 -7.37 -12.33
CA SER A 8 -15.04 -6.51 -12.96
C SER A 8 -15.24 -5.03 -12.62
N PHE A 9 -16.49 -4.55 -12.63
CA PHE A 9 -16.80 -3.17 -12.27
C PHE A 9 -16.44 -2.86 -10.81
N LEU A 10 -16.75 -3.79 -9.89
CA LEU A 10 -16.39 -3.63 -8.48
C LEU A 10 -14.87 -3.60 -8.28
N GLY A 11 -14.12 -4.42 -9.04
CA GLY A 11 -12.65 -4.41 -9.03
C GLY A 11 -12.07 -3.08 -9.51
N GLU A 12 -12.57 -2.54 -10.63
CA GLU A 12 -12.14 -1.23 -11.14
C GLU A 12 -12.45 -0.09 -10.17
N LEU A 13 -13.64 -0.13 -9.55
CA LEU A 13 -14.02 0.84 -8.53
C LEU A 13 -13.12 0.74 -7.30
N ALA A 14 -12.84 -0.48 -6.83
CA ALA A 14 -11.96 -0.72 -5.69
C ALA A 14 -10.53 -0.23 -5.98
N PHE A 15 -9.98 -0.56 -7.16
CA PHE A 15 -8.66 -0.10 -7.58
C PHE A 15 -8.58 1.43 -7.60
N SER A 16 -9.56 2.08 -8.25
CA SER A 16 -9.62 3.54 -8.36
C SER A 16 -9.75 4.19 -6.99
N ALA A 17 -10.59 3.64 -6.11
CA ALA A 17 -10.78 4.12 -4.75
C ALA A 17 -9.51 3.95 -3.91
N SER A 18 -8.79 2.83 -4.03
CA SER A 18 -7.53 2.58 -3.33
C SER A 18 -6.44 3.57 -3.73
N VAL A 19 -6.23 3.79 -5.03
CA VAL A 19 -5.24 4.76 -5.51
C VAL A 19 -5.64 6.19 -5.10
N ALA A 20 -6.90 6.57 -5.25
CA ALA A 20 -7.40 7.88 -4.84
C ALA A 20 -7.26 8.09 -3.32
N GLY A 21 -7.55 7.06 -2.53
CA GLY A 21 -7.41 7.08 -1.07
C GLY A 21 -5.97 7.29 -0.63
N LEU A 22 -5.02 6.54 -1.22
CA LEU A 22 -3.59 6.73 -0.96
C LEU A 22 -3.13 8.13 -1.38
N ALA A 23 -3.53 8.61 -2.56
CA ALA A 23 -3.21 9.96 -3.02
C ALA A 23 -3.77 11.04 -2.09
N LEU A 24 -4.98 10.86 -1.56
CA LEU A 24 -5.61 11.79 -0.62
C LEU A 24 -4.90 11.80 0.73
N VAL A 25 -4.54 10.63 1.27
CA VAL A 25 -3.73 10.53 2.50
C VAL A 25 -2.39 11.22 2.31
N ALA A 26 -1.72 10.96 1.17
CA ALA A 26 -0.47 11.61 0.82
C ALA A 26 -0.62 13.14 0.79
N PHE A 27 -1.64 13.64 0.08
CA PHE A 27 -1.92 15.07 -0.04
C PHE A 27 -2.16 15.72 1.33
N VAL A 28 -3.11 15.20 2.11
CA VAL A 28 -3.46 15.77 3.43
C VAL A 28 -2.25 15.74 4.37
N ALA A 29 -1.50 14.65 4.41
CA ALA A 29 -0.34 14.53 5.28
C ALA A 29 0.80 15.49 4.87
N LEU A 30 1.03 15.68 3.57
CA LEU A 30 2.04 16.62 3.07
C LEU A 30 1.65 18.09 3.26
N VAL A 31 0.36 18.43 3.14
CA VAL A 31 -0.16 19.77 3.51
C VAL A 31 0.08 20.02 5.01
N ASN A 32 -0.05 18.99 5.84
CA ASN A 32 0.17 19.06 7.29
C ASN A 32 1.60 18.67 7.72
N ARG A 33 2.60 18.75 6.82
CA ARG A 33 3.99 18.30 7.09
C ARG A 33 4.69 18.96 8.28
N GLY A 34 4.15 20.06 8.82
CA GLY A 34 4.62 20.68 10.05
C GLY A 34 4.35 19.84 11.31
N MET A 35 3.37 18.94 11.25
CA MET A 35 3.12 17.98 12.33
C MET A 35 4.21 16.89 12.33
N PRO A 36 4.73 16.48 13.50
CA PRO A 36 5.71 15.41 13.57
C PRO A 36 5.19 14.14 12.87
N GLY A 37 5.97 13.58 11.96
CA GLY A 37 5.64 12.30 11.29
C GLY A 37 4.69 12.41 10.10
N ALA A 38 3.97 13.53 9.94
CA ALA A 38 3.04 13.71 8.82
C ALA A 38 3.74 13.63 7.45
N TRP A 39 4.95 14.17 7.33
CA TRP A 39 5.70 14.07 6.07
C TRP A 39 6.09 12.62 5.70
N LEU A 40 6.35 11.76 6.70
CA LEU A 40 6.64 10.34 6.50
C LEU A 40 5.38 9.58 6.08
N VAL A 41 4.24 9.84 6.73
CA VAL A 41 2.93 9.30 6.31
C VAL A 41 2.65 9.69 4.86
N GLY A 42 2.86 10.97 4.53
CA GLY A 42 2.68 11.50 3.19
C GLY A 42 3.56 10.82 2.15
N LEU A 43 4.85 10.68 2.45
CA LEU A 43 5.81 10.02 1.57
C LEU A 43 5.50 8.54 1.38
N GLY A 44 5.26 7.79 2.46
CA GLY A 44 4.95 6.36 2.38
C GLY A 44 3.68 6.09 1.58
N SER A 45 2.64 6.89 1.80
CA SER A 45 1.38 6.79 1.06
C SER A 45 1.55 7.14 -0.43
N LEU A 46 2.37 8.15 -0.75
CA LEU A 46 2.68 8.52 -2.14
C LEU A 46 3.44 7.41 -2.87
N LEU A 47 4.40 6.76 -2.20
CA LEU A 47 5.15 5.63 -2.76
C LEU A 47 4.20 4.47 -3.12
N ASN A 48 3.28 4.12 -2.22
CA ASN A 48 2.29 3.08 -2.44
C ASN A 48 1.33 3.43 -3.57
N ALA A 49 0.85 4.69 -3.63
CA ALA A 49 0.01 5.16 -4.73
C ALA A 49 0.73 5.03 -6.08
N ALA A 50 2.00 5.42 -6.14
CA ALA A 50 2.79 5.39 -7.38
C ALA A 50 3.00 3.97 -7.90
N VAL A 51 3.47 3.04 -7.06
CA VAL A 51 3.69 1.65 -7.48
C VAL A 51 2.38 0.96 -7.85
N THR A 52 1.31 1.20 -7.11
CA THR A 52 -0.02 0.62 -7.38
C THR A 52 -0.57 1.12 -8.71
N LEU A 53 -0.51 2.44 -8.95
CA LEU A 53 -1.03 3.04 -10.17
C LEU A 53 -0.26 2.59 -11.42
N ILE A 54 1.08 2.56 -11.36
CA ILE A 54 1.93 2.23 -12.50
C ILE A 54 1.76 0.76 -12.94
N ASN A 55 1.45 -0.14 -12.02
CA ASN A 55 1.34 -1.58 -12.28
C ASN A 55 -0.11 -2.07 -12.42
N GLY A 56 -1.12 -1.21 -12.22
CA GLY A 56 -2.54 -1.62 -12.25
C GLY A 56 -2.97 -2.44 -11.03
N GLY A 57 -2.24 -2.30 -9.93
CA GLY A 57 -2.42 -3.02 -8.67
C GLY A 57 -1.10 -3.05 -7.90
N MET A 58 -1.16 -3.36 -6.61
CA MET A 58 0.01 -3.52 -5.77
C MET A 58 0.72 -4.84 -6.11
N PRO A 59 1.97 -4.82 -6.63
CA PRO A 59 2.67 -6.06 -6.93
C PRO A 59 3.03 -6.79 -5.63
N VAL A 60 2.84 -8.11 -5.61
CA VAL A 60 3.14 -8.95 -4.44
C VAL A 60 4.15 -10.02 -4.83
N ASP A 61 5.19 -10.19 -4.01
CA ASP A 61 6.20 -11.22 -4.21
C ASP A 61 5.58 -12.64 -4.07
N PRO A 62 5.61 -13.46 -5.14
CA PRO A 62 5.11 -14.84 -5.07
C PRO A 62 5.90 -15.70 -4.08
N GLY A 63 7.18 -15.41 -3.85
CA GLY A 63 8.00 -16.10 -2.85
C GLY A 63 7.48 -15.86 -1.43
N ALA A 64 7.26 -14.60 -1.07
CA ALA A 64 6.67 -14.21 0.21
C ALA A 64 5.24 -14.75 0.40
N LEU A 65 4.42 -14.82 -0.66
CA LEU A 65 3.10 -15.46 -0.61
C LEU A 65 3.21 -16.96 -0.28
N ALA A 66 4.12 -17.67 -0.94
CA ALA A 66 4.35 -19.09 -0.68
C ALA A 66 4.82 -19.35 0.76
N ILE A 67 5.74 -18.53 1.28
CA ILE A 67 6.26 -18.65 2.64
C ILE A 67 5.17 -18.33 3.69
N SER A 68 4.32 -17.35 3.43
CA SER A 68 3.21 -16.98 4.33
C SER A 68 2.02 -17.95 4.27
N GLY A 69 2.01 -18.88 3.32
CA GLY A 69 0.89 -19.80 3.09
C GLY A 69 -0.39 -19.11 2.60
N LYS A 70 -0.30 -17.87 2.12
CA LYS A 70 -1.44 -17.12 1.61
C LYS A 70 -1.77 -17.52 0.17
N ALA A 71 -3.05 -17.57 -0.14
CA ALA A 71 -3.50 -17.71 -1.52
C ALA A 71 -3.14 -16.47 -2.35
N ALA A 72 -2.99 -16.66 -3.66
CA ALA A 72 -2.83 -15.55 -4.59
C ALA A 72 -4.04 -14.59 -4.49
N PRO A 73 -3.81 -13.27 -4.49
CA PRO A 73 -4.89 -12.30 -4.44
C PRO A 73 -5.83 -12.42 -5.65
N SER A 74 -7.12 -12.21 -5.43
CA SER A 74 -8.16 -12.16 -6.46
C SER A 74 -9.09 -10.94 -6.31
N ASP A 75 -8.62 -9.93 -5.57
CA ASP A 75 -9.36 -8.75 -5.15
C ASP A 75 -9.34 -7.58 -6.16
N GLY A 76 -8.54 -7.70 -7.22
CA GLY A 76 -8.34 -6.63 -8.20
C GLY A 76 -7.50 -5.46 -7.68
N LEU A 77 -6.96 -5.57 -6.48
CA LEU A 77 -6.08 -4.57 -5.87
C LEU A 77 -4.61 -4.99 -5.95
N HIS A 78 -4.34 -6.28 -6.04
CA HIS A 78 -2.99 -6.83 -6.09
C HIS A 78 -2.72 -7.53 -7.43
N VAL A 79 -1.47 -7.48 -7.85
CA VAL A 79 -0.95 -8.20 -9.02
C VAL A 79 0.27 -9.02 -8.60
N ILE A 80 0.57 -10.10 -9.33
CA ILE A 80 1.78 -10.88 -9.03
C ILE A 80 3.01 -10.13 -9.55
N LEU A 81 4.02 -10.01 -8.69
CA LEU A 81 5.31 -9.43 -9.06
C LEU A 81 5.99 -10.32 -10.11
N GLY A 82 6.50 -9.70 -11.18
CA GLY A 82 7.13 -10.41 -12.28
C GLY A 82 8.04 -9.51 -13.12
N PRO A 83 8.57 -10.00 -14.27
CA PRO A 83 9.56 -9.29 -15.07
C PRO A 83 9.11 -7.94 -15.63
N ALA A 84 7.79 -7.76 -15.81
CA ALA A 84 7.20 -6.51 -16.30
C ALA A 84 6.92 -5.49 -15.18
N THR A 85 7.05 -5.88 -13.91
CA THR A 85 6.76 -5.00 -12.77
C THR A 85 7.70 -3.81 -12.75
N ARG A 86 7.12 -2.62 -12.65
CA ARG A 86 7.85 -1.36 -12.49
C ARG A 86 7.94 -1.01 -11.01
N LEU A 87 9.08 -0.46 -10.59
CA LEU A 87 9.38 -0.15 -9.19
C LEU A 87 9.26 -1.38 -8.26
N PRO A 88 9.85 -2.54 -8.59
CA PRO A 88 9.67 -3.79 -7.83
C PRO A 88 10.17 -3.70 -6.38
N PHE A 89 11.07 -2.77 -6.06
CA PHE A 89 11.54 -2.54 -4.70
C PHE A 89 10.51 -1.83 -3.80
N LEU A 90 9.46 -1.21 -4.38
CA LEU A 90 8.35 -0.60 -3.65
C LEU A 90 7.14 -1.53 -3.53
N ALA A 91 7.19 -2.72 -4.14
CA ALA A 91 6.14 -3.71 -4.06
C ALA A 91 6.05 -4.36 -2.67
N ASP A 92 5.07 -5.23 -2.46
CA ASP A 92 4.93 -6.05 -1.27
C ASP A 92 5.97 -7.17 -1.32
N VAL A 93 7.17 -6.87 -0.82
CA VAL A 93 8.34 -7.76 -0.79
C VAL A 93 8.85 -8.01 0.63
N LEU A 94 8.36 -7.27 1.62
CA LEU A 94 8.81 -7.36 3.02
C LEU A 94 7.88 -8.28 3.80
N LEU A 95 8.17 -9.58 3.81
CA LEU A 95 7.48 -10.52 4.68
C LEU A 95 7.85 -10.23 6.15
N ILE A 96 6.84 -9.94 6.98
CA ILE A 96 6.98 -9.84 8.43
C ILE A 96 6.29 -11.08 9.04
N PRO A 97 7.05 -12.13 9.42
CA PRO A 97 6.48 -13.41 9.85
C PRO A 97 5.59 -13.31 11.08
N VAL A 98 5.95 -12.44 12.03
CA VAL A 98 5.19 -12.25 13.28
C VAL A 98 3.78 -11.69 13.03
N LEU A 99 3.59 -10.93 11.95
CA LEU A 99 2.29 -10.38 11.55
C LEU A 99 1.61 -11.21 10.46
N ASN A 100 2.27 -12.28 10.00
CA ASN A 100 1.89 -13.07 8.83
C ASN A 100 1.40 -12.20 7.66
N ASN A 101 2.17 -11.16 7.33
CA ASN A 101 1.80 -10.24 6.27
C ASN A 101 3.02 -9.74 5.50
N ILE A 102 2.78 -9.35 4.25
CA ILE A 102 3.79 -8.86 3.32
C ILE A 102 3.53 -7.38 3.18
N TYR A 103 4.57 -6.58 3.36
CA TYR A 103 4.49 -5.14 3.34
C TYR A 103 5.40 -4.57 2.28
N SER A 104 5.10 -3.34 1.89
CA SER A 104 5.96 -2.52 1.05
C SER A 104 6.90 -1.65 1.85
N VAL A 105 7.88 -1.08 1.16
CA VAL A 105 8.72 -0.01 1.72
C VAL A 105 7.87 1.21 2.10
N GLY A 106 6.83 1.52 1.32
CA GLY A 106 5.94 2.64 1.63
C GLY A 106 5.13 2.40 2.91
N ASP A 107 4.70 1.17 3.20
CA ASP A 107 4.03 0.81 4.46
C ASP A 107 4.95 1.00 5.66
N VAL A 108 6.21 0.60 5.54
CA VAL A 108 7.20 0.78 6.62
C VAL A 108 7.42 2.28 6.89
N VAL A 109 7.60 3.09 5.85
CA VAL A 109 7.75 4.55 5.97
C VAL A 109 6.50 5.18 6.59
N LEU A 110 5.32 4.79 6.13
CA LEU A 110 4.03 5.26 6.63
C LEU A 110 3.85 4.89 8.11
N ALA A 111 4.16 3.65 8.49
CA ALA A 111 4.06 3.16 9.86
C ALA A 111 5.01 3.90 10.81
N ILE A 112 6.26 4.15 10.41
CA ILE A 112 7.20 4.97 11.19
C ILE A 112 6.65 6.39 11.37
N GLY A 113 6.11 6.99 10.31
CA GLY A 113 5.48 8.31 10.36
C GLY A 113 4.31 8.35 11.33
N GLY A 114 3.39 7.39 11.21
CA GLY A 114 2.22 7.28 12.09
C GLY A 114 2.61 7.07 13.55
N PHE A 115 3.56 6.17 13.81
CA PHE A 115 4.11 5.95 15.15
C PHE A 115 4.71 7.23 15.72
N TRP A 116 5.58 7.90 14.97
CA TRP A 116 6.25 9.12 15.43
C TRP A 116 5.25 10.25 15.72
N MET A 117 4.23 10.39 14.87
CA MET A 117 3.16 11.35 15.05
C MET A 117 2.42 11.12 16.37
N VAL A 118 1.94 9.90 16.61
CA VAL A 118 1.24 9.53 17.85
C VAL A 118 2.15 9.67 19.07
N PHE A 119 3.38 9.18 18.99
CA PHE A 119 4.35 9.23 20.07
C PHE A 119 4.62 10.68 20.52
N ARG A 120 4.81 11.60 19.56
CA ARG A 120 5.01 13.02 19.85
C ARG A 120 3.77 13.67 20.46
N LEU A 121 2.58 13.33 19.98
CA LEU A 121 1.30 13.81 20.50
C LEU A 121 1.05 13.37 21.95
N VAL A 122 1.37 12.11 22.27
CA VAL A 122 1.22 11.56 23.62
C VAL A 122 2.26 12.16 24.57
N ARG A 123 3.52 12.29 24.14
CA ARG A 123 4.60 12.86 24.97
C ARG A 123 4.49 14.38 25.18
N SER A 124 3.79 15.10 24.30
CA SER A 124 3.59 16.55 24.46
C SER A 124 2.50 16.93 25.47
N ARG A 125 1.90 15.94 26.14
CA ARG A 125 0.99 16.12 27.28
C ARG A 125 1.72 15.79 28.57
#